data_AF-A0A656YVM3-F1
#
_entry.id   AF-A0A656YVM3-F1
#
_cell.length_a   1.000
_cell.length_b   1.000
_cell.length_c   1.000
_cell.angle_alpha   90.00
_cell.angle_beta   90.00
_cell.angle_gamma   90.00
#
_symmetry.space_group_name_H-M   'P 1'
#
loop_
_entity.id
_entity.type
_entity.pdbx_description
1 polymer ?
#
loop_
_entity_poly.entity_id
_entity_poly.type
_entity_poly.pdbx_seq_one_letter_code
_entity_poly.pdbx_strand_id
1 'polypeptide(L)'
;MKKEEILKWEGLLSDMSRPHYTTWVMSEAVIGGFGFLAFLVCVAVSYDSVAGEFENGHVKTLLTKPLAKSEFYMGKYLACSLLVISALLLLTGVGASGYLIFESQELRGNLIPVFGTVVYSSLPFLSIVFAVGTITKKSAAAVIVTFLVFFVQQFMYFLPGTIGQWITKLMPTVAMQKLLTTAAGLQSSPTAGSFATALVSTIIYIIAPLLIGLYHLNTTDISP
;
A
#
# COMPACT_ATOMS: atom_id res chain seq x y z
N MET A 1 24.22 16.98 -36.49
CA MET A 1 24.28 16.22 -35.22
C MET A 1 25.73 15.82 -34.98
N LYS A 2 26.32 16.26 -33.87
CA LYS A 2 27.74 16.02 -33.57
C LYS A 2 27.99 14.55 -33.27
N LYS A 3 29.04 13.95 -33.84
CA LYS A 3 29.47 12.56 -33.56
C LYS A 3 29.58 12.23 -32.06
N GLU A 4 29.89 13.24 -31.25
CA GLU A 4 29.95 13.13 -29.78
C GLU A 4 28.60 12.82 -29.14
N GLU A 5 27.49 13.32 -29.68
CA GLU A 5 26.16 12.98 -29.18
C GLU A 5 25.76 11.56 -29.54
N ILE A 6 26.13 11.10 -30.74
CA ILE A 6 25.84 9.73 -31.20
C ILE A 6 26.58 8.71 -30.32
N LEU A 7 27.86 8.95 -30.03
CA LEU A 7 28.66 8.11 -29.12
C LEU A 7 28.11 8.11 -27.69
N LYS A 8 27.55 9.24 -27.23
CA LYS A 8 26.89 9.33 -25.91
C LYS A 8 25.62 8.49 -25.85
N TRP A 9 24.82 8.50 -26.91
CA TRP A 9 23.61 7.68 -27.02
C TRP A 9 23.93 6.19 -27.18
N GLU A 10 24.97 5.83 -27.94
CA GLU A 10 25.45 4.44 -28.07
C GLU A 10 25.98 3.89 -26.75
N GLY A 11 26.70 4.70 -25.97
CA GLY A 11 27.12 4.35 -24.61
C GLY A 11 25.93 4.07 -23.70
N LEU A 12 24.92 4.94 -23.70
CA LEU A 12 23.68 4.76 -22.92
C LEU A 12 22.88 3.52 -23.35
N LEU A 13 22.78 3.25 -24.65
CA LEU A 13 22.11 2.06 -25.18
C LEU A 13 22.86 0.79 -24.81
N SER A 14 24.19 0.82 -24.84
CA SER A 14 25.04 -0.31 -24.45
C SER A 14 24.95 -0.61 -22.95
N ASP A 15 24.81 0.43 -22.10
CA ASP A 15 24.56 0.25 -20.68
C ASP A 15 23.16 -0.33 -20.44
N MET A 16 22.11 0.18 -21.09
CA MET A 16 20.75 -0.38 -20.96
C MET A 16 20.62 -1.84 -21.45
N SER A 17 21.49 -2.27 -22.36
CA SER A 17 21.54 -3.66 -22.85
C SER A 17 22.21 -4.63 -21.86
N ARG A 18 22.88 -4.14 -20.81
CA ARG A 18 23.54 -5.05 -19.85
C ARG A 18 22.49 -5.78 -19.01
N PRO A 19 22.67 -7.10 -18.78
CA PRO A 19 21.66 -7.94 -18.13
C PRO A 19 21.29 -7.45 -16.72
N HIS A 20 22.14 -6.70 -16.03
CA HIS A 20 21.84 -6.17 -14.71
C HIS A 20 20.84 -5.00 -14.69
N TYR A 21 20.72 -4.21 -15.77
CA TYR A 21 19.71 -3.14 -15.81
C TYR A 21 18.34 -3.68 -16.22
N THR A 22 18.29 -4.65 -17.13
CA THR A 22 17.03 -5.29 -17.52
C THR A 22 16.44 -6.12 -16.39
N THR A 23 17.25 -6.85 -15.61
CA THR A 23 16.75 -7.56 -14.41
C THR A 23 16.29 -6.61 -13.31
N TRP A 24 16.99 -5.48 -13.13
CA TRP A 24 16.61 -4.47 -12.14
C TRP A 24 15.25 -3.82 -12.45
N VAL A 25 15.05 -3.33 -13.69
CA VAL A 25 13.76 -2.73 -14.09
C VAL A 25 12.62 -3.76 -14.03
N MET A 26 12.86 -5.02 -14.43
CA MET A 26 11.83 -6.07 -14.37
C MET A 26 11.47 -6.44 -12.93
N SER A 27 12.44 -6.45 -12.00
CA SER A 27 12.19 -6.73 -10.59
C SER A 27 11.39 -5.61 -9.89
N GLU A 28 11.71 -4.35 -10.17
CA GLU A 28 10.94 -3.20 -9.65
C GLU A 28 9.50 -3.19 -10.18
N ALA A 29 9.30 -3.56 -11.45
CA ALA A 29 7.97 -3.67 -12.04
C ALA A 29 7.13 -4.79 -11.40
N VAL A 30 7.74 -5.95 -11.12
CA VAL A 30 7.06 -7.05 -10.42
C VAL A 30 6.66 -6.62 -9.01
N ILE A 31 7.57 -6.00 -8.26
CA ILE A 31 7.34 -5.48 -6.92
C ILE A 31 6.22 -4.42 -6.91
N GLY A 32 6.26 -3.47 -7.84
CA GLY A 32 5.22 -2.44 -8.00
C GLY A 32 3.86 -3.05 -8.36
N GLY A 33 3.85 -4.08 -9.21
CA GLY A 33 2.65 -4.84 -9.58
C GLY A 33 1.99 -5.53 -8.38
N PHE A 34 2.77 -6.18 -7.53
CA PHE A 34 2.25 -6.77 -6.28
C PHE A 34 1.70 -5.70 -5.33
N GLY A 35 2.35 -4.54 -5.22
CA GLY A 35 1.85 -3.42 -4.44
C GLY A 35 0.50 -2.89 -4.93
N PHE A 36 0.33 -2.79 -6.25
CA PHE A 36 -0.95 -2.39 -6.85
C PHE A 36 -2.06 -3.43 -6.61
N LEU A 37 -1.75 -4.71 -6.78
CA LEU A 37 -2.71 -5.79 -6.53
C LEU A 37 -3.12 -5.82 -5.05
N ALA A 38 -2.17 -5.61 -4.14
CA ALA A 38 -2.46 -5.52 -2.71
C ALA A 38 -3.39 -4.34 -2.37
N PHE A 39 -3.18 -3.20 -3.02
CA PHE A 39 -4.08 -2.05 -2.92
C PHE A 39 -5.50 -2.37 -3.41
N LEU A 40 -5.63 -3.04 -4.56
CA LEU A 40 -6.94 -3.45 -5.08
C LEU A 40 -7.68 -4.38 -4.13
N VAL A 41 -6.97 -5.34 -3.51
CA VAL A 41 -7.56 -6.23 -2.50
C VAL A 41 -8.06 -5.44 -1.30
N CYS A 42 -7.26 -4.50 -0.79
CA CYS A 42 -7.70 -3.63 0.33
C CYS A 42 -8.99 -2.88 -0.01
N VAL A 43 -9.05 -2.26 -1.19
CA VAL A 43 -10.21 -1.50 -1.63
C VAL A 43 -11.44 -2.40 -1.84
N ALA A 44 -11.26 -3.54 -2.48
CA ALA A 44 -12.36 -4.49 -2.73
C ALA A 44 -12.98 -5.01 -1.42
N VAL A 45 -12.16 -5.35 -0.43
CA VAL A 45 -12.62 -5.82 0.88
C VAL A 45 -13.29 -4.72 1.71
N SER A 46 -12.88 -3.45 1.50
CA SER A 46 -13.37 -2.32 2.30
C SER A 46 -14.52 -1.53 1.65
N TYR A 47 -14.83 -1.75 0.37
CA TYR A 47 -15.89 -1.03 -0.36
C TYR A 47 -17.25 -1.08 0.34
N ASP A 48 -17.70 -2.27 0.73
CA ASP A 48 -19.01 -2.49 1.36
C ASP A 48 -18.91 -2.68 2.88
N SER A 49 -17.79 -2.26 3.50
CA SER A 49 -17.61 -2.47 4.94
C SER A 49 -18.43 -1.46 5.74
N VAL A 50 -17.94 -0.23 5.93
CA VAL A 50 -18.59 0.73 6.82
C VAL A 50 -19.57 1.61 6.05
N ALA A 51 -19.15 2.15 4.90
CA ALA A 51 -19.97 3.07 4.12
C ALA A 51 -21.22 2.41 3.50
N GLY A 52 -21.12 1.14 3.09
CA GLY A 52 -22.26 0.40 2.54
C GLY A 52 -23.40 0.17 3.53
N GLU A 53 -23.09 -0.03 4.82
CA GLU A 53 -24.13 -0.14 5.85
C GLU A 53 -24.86 1.19 6.10
N PHE A 54 -24.14 2.32 5.95
CA PHE A 54 -24.74 3.64 6.03
C PHE A 54 -25.64 3.92 4.83
N GLU A 55 -25.24 3.52 3.62
CA GLU A 55 -26.05 3.65 2.40
C GLU A 55 -27.31 2.79 2.44
N ASN A 56 -27.19 1.54 2.92
CA ASN A 56 -28.30 0.58 2.98
C ASN A 56 -29.23 0.81 4.18
N GLY A 57 -28.89 1.73 5.10
CA GLY A 57 -29.71 2.06 6.27
C GLY A 57 -29.70 1.00 7.39
N HIS A 58 -28.95 -0.11 7.24
CA HIS A 58 -28.85 -1.18 8.23
C HIS A 58 -28.23 -0.72 9.56
N VAL A 59 -27.48 0.38 9.56
CA VAL A 59 -26.93 0.96 10.80
C VAL A 59 -28.04 1.27 11.81
N LYS A 60 -29.24 1.68 11.36
CA LYS A 60 -30.38 1.95 12.26
C LYS A 60 -30.86 0.67 12.96
N THR A 61 -30.96 -0.43 12.22
CA THR A 61 -31.36 -1.73 12.76
C THR A 61 -30.31 -2.29 13.71
N LEU A 62 -29.03 -2.09 13.41
CA LEU A 62 -27.92 -2.55 14.27
C LEU A 62 -27.81 -1.75 15.58
N LEU A 63 -28.12 -0.46 15.56
CA LEU A 63 -28.09 0.41 16.75
C LEU A 63 -29.27 0.23 17.69
N THR A 64 -30.26 -0.60 17.34
CA THR A 64 -31.28 -1.05 18.31
C THR A 64 -30.74 -2.08 19.31
N LYS A 65 -29.57 -2.67 19.01
CA LYS A 65 -28.83 -3.52 19.95
C LYS A 65 -27.91 -2.66 20.82
N PRO A 66 -27.67 -3.04 22.09
CA PRO A 66 -26.78 -2.30 23.00
C PRO A 66 -25.31 -2.50 22.62
N LEU A 67 -24.92 -2.04 21.44
CA LEU A 67 -23.55 -2.09 20.93
C LEU A 67 -23.00 -0.65 20.85
N ALA A 68 -21.82 -0.45 21.41
CA ALA A 68 -21.13 0.83 21.30
C ALA A 68 -20.71 1.08 19.84
N LYS A 69 -20.91 2.31 19.34
CA LYS A 69 -20.53 2.70 17.97
C LYS A 69 -19.04 2.44 17.68
N SER A 70 -18.18 2.66 18.68
CA SER A 70 -16.74 2.40 18.60
C SER A 70 -16.40 0.91 18.47
N GLU A 71 -17.12 0.04 19.17
CA GLU A 71 -16.92 -1.41 19.13
C GLU A 71 -17.34 -1.98 17.77
N PHE A 72 -18.45 -1.50 17.22
CA PHE A 72 -18.88 -1.83 15.86
C PHE A 72 -17.82 -1.46 14.81
N TYR A 73 -17.31 -0.23 14.88
CA TYR A 73 -16.29 0.25 13.93
C TYR A 73 -14.97 -0.53 14.05
N MET A 74 -14.46 -0.71 15.27
CA MET A 74 -13.21 -1.42 15.51
C MET A 74 -13.32 -2.90 15.17
N GLY A 75 -14.45 -3.54 15.50
CA GLY A 75 -14.71 -4.93 15.14
C GLY A 75 -14.73 -5.13 13.62
N LYS A 76 -15.37 -4.22 12.88
CA LYS A 76 -15.42 -4.29 11.41
C LYS A 76 -14.05 -4.03 10.78
N TYR A 77 -13.30 -3.07 11.32
CA TYR A 77 -11.91 -2.83 10.91
C TYR A 77 -11.02 -4.06 11.13
N LEU A 78 -11.11 -4.70 12.31
CA LEU A 78 -10.33 -5.91 12.62
C LEU A 78 -10.71 -7.07 11.70
N ALA A 79 -12.00 -7.30 11.45
CA ALA A 79 -12.46 -8.34 10.53
C ALA A 79 -11.94 -8.11 9.10
N CYS A 80 -12.07 -6.88 8.57
CA CYS A 80 -11.52 -6.54 7.26
C CYS A 80 -9.99 -6.65 7.22
N SER A 81 -9.29 -6.25 8.28
CA SER A 81 -7.83 -6.37 8.34
C SER A 81 -7.38 -7.83 8.30
N LEU A 82 -8.07 -8.73 9.01
CA LEU A 82 -7.80 -10.17 8.96
C LEU A 82 -8.08 -10.76 7.58
N LEU A 83 -9.16 -10.35 6.93
CA LEU A 83 -9.47 -10.78 5.56
C LEU A 83 -8.44 -10.29 4.55
N VAL A 84 -7.97 -9.05 4.67
CA VAL A 84 -6.90 -8.53 3.81
C VAL A 84 -5.59 -9.27 4.06
N ILE A 85 -5.21 -9.46 5.33
CA ILE A 85 -3.98 -10.19 5.67
C ILE A 85 -4.04 -11.62 5.11
N SER A 86 -5.16 -12.33 5.28
CA SER A 86 -5.29 -13.70 4.76
C SER A 86 -5.27 -13.76 3.23
N ALA A 87 -5.98 -12.84 2.55
CA ALA A 87 -5.97 -12.76 1.09
C ALA A 87 -4.57 -12.45 0.53
N LEU A 88 -3.84 -11.52 1.17
CA LEU A 88 -2.47 -11.19 0.75
C LEU A 88 -1.49 -12.31 1.08
N LEU A 89 -1.63 -13.01 2.21
CA LEU A 89 -0.83 -14.19 2.51
C LEU A 89 -1.03 -15.30 1.46
N LEU A 90 -2.26 -15.51 0.99
CA LEU A 90 -2.53 -16.45 -0.10
C LEU A 90 -1.88 -15.99 -1.41
N LEU A 91 -2.07 -14.72 -1.79
CA LEU A 91 -1.49 -14.15 -3.01
C LEU A 91 0.05 -14.25 -3.02
N THR A 92 0.67 -13.89 -1.89
CA THR A 92 2.12 -13.98 -1.71
C THR A 92 2.61 -15.43 -1.65
N GLY A 93 1.83 -16.35 -1.06
CA GLY A 93 2.14 -17.77 -1.04
C GLY A 93 2.15 -18.39 -2.45
N VAL A 94 1.22 -17.99 -3.32
CA VAL A 94 1.23 -18.38 -4.75
C VAL A 94 2.42 -17.75 -5.49
N GLY A 95 2.76 -16.50 -5.19
CA GLY A 95 3.98 -15.88 -5.73
C GLY A 95 5.25 -16.65 -5.30
N ALA A 96 5.35 -16.99 -4.02
CA ALA A 96 6.47 -17.74 -3.46
C ALA A 96 6.61 -19.15 -4.06
N SER A 97 5.50 -19.86 -4.29
CA SER A 97 5.54 -21.18 -4.92
C SER A 97 6.03 -21.10 -6.37
N GLY A 98 5.64 -20.07 -7.12
CA GLY A 98 6.21 -19.78 -8.45
C GLY A 98 7.74 -19.62 -8.40
N TYR A 99 8.25 -18.82 -7.46
CA TYR A 99 9.71 -18.65 -7.29
C TYR A 99 10.45 -19.95 -6.94
N LEU A 100 9.84 -20.82 -6.12
CA LEU A 100 10.43 -22.12 -5.78
C LEU A 100 10.51 -23.07 -6.99
N ILE A 101 9.54 -22.99 -7.90
CA ILE A 101 9.45 -23.85 -9.09
C ILE A 101 10.44 -23.40 -10.19
N PHE A 102 10.67 -22.10 -10.34
CA PHE A 102 11.50 -21.54 -11.42
C PHE A 102 12.98 -21.27 -11.03
N GLU A 103 13.42 -21.74 -9.85
CA GLU A 103 14.83 -21.70 -9.38
C GLU A 103 15.57 -20.34 -9.55
N SER A 104 14.92 -19.20 -9.32
CA SER A 104 15.66 -17.93 -9.27
C SER A 104 16.49 -17.85 -7.98
N GLN A 105 17.82 -18.02 -8.07
CA GLN A 105 18.70 -18.19 -6.91
C GLN A 105 18.86 -16.93 -6.03
N GLU A 106 18.50 -15.74 -6.50
CA GLU A 106 18.85 -14.49 -5.80
C GLU A 106 17.92 -14.11 -4.62
N LEU A 107 16.71 -14.69 -4.52
CA LEU A 107 15.73 -14.33 -3.47
C LEU A 107 15.52 -15.38 -2.38
N ARG A 108 16.20 -16.53 -2.43
CA ARG A 108 15.90 -17.72 -1.59
C ARG A 108 15.95 -17.46 -0.08
N GLY A 109 16.69 -16.44 0.37
CA GLY A 109 16.82 -16.06 1.77
C GLY A 109 15.90 -14.92 2.25
N ASN A 110 15.25 -14.15 1.35
CA ASN A 110 14.58 -12.90 1.71
C ASN A 110 13.07 -12.84 1.42
N LEU A 111 12.44 -13.99 1.13
CA LEU A 111 11.02 -14.08 0.80
C LEU A 111 10.11 -13.60 1.94
N ILE A 112 10.36 -14.05 3.17
CA ILE A 112 9.52 -13.75 4.34
C ILE A 112 9.42 -12.23 4.62
N PRO A 113 10.53 -11.49 4.76
CA PRO A 113 10.44 -10.06 5.01
C PRO A 113 9.89 -9.30 3.81
N VAL A 114 10.18 -9.70 2.57
CA VAL A 114 9.60 -9.09 1.36
C VAL A 114 8.07 -9.16 1.42
N PHE A 115 7.50 -10.34 1.65
CA PHE A 115 6.05 -10.47 1.76
C PHE A 115 5.47 -9.77 2.98
N GLY A 116 6.17 -9.80 4.12
CA GLY A 116 5.79 -9.06 5.32
C GLY A 116 5.66 -7.55 5.06
N THR A 117 6.61 -6.96 4.33
CA THR A 117 6.53 -5.54 3.95
C THR A 117 5.41 -5.23 2.97
N VAL A 118 5.08 -6.14 2.04
CA VAL A 118 3.94 -5.95 1.12
C VAL A 118 2.63 -5.89 1.92
N VAL A 119 2.40 -6.87 2.80
CA VAL A 119 1.21 -6.90 3.68
C VAL A 119 1.17 -5.67 4.58
N TYR A 120 2.31 -5.28 5.15
CA TYR A 120 2.36 -4.13 6.05
C TYR A 120 2.10 -2.80 5.33
N SER A 121 2.58 -2.66 4.10
CA SER A 121 2.41 -1.45 3.28
C SER A 121 0.99 -1.23 2.76
N SER A 122 0.13 -2.26 2.77
CA SER A 122 -1.24 -2.19 2.25
C SER A 122 -2.27 -1.79 3.31
N LEU A 123 -2.01 -2.05 4.59
CA LEU A 123 -2.87 -1.69 5.72
C LEU A 123 -3.21 -0.18 5.83
N PRO A 124 -2.28 0.77 5.55
CA PRO A 124 -2.60 2.19 5.49
C PRO A 124 -3.78 2.52 4.57
N PHE A 125 -3.88 1.86 3.42
CA PHE A 125 -4.98 2.11 2.48
C PHE A 125 -6.32 1.64 3.03
N LEU A 126 -6.34 0.53 3.78
CA LEU A 126 -7.53 0.07 4.47
C LEU A 126 -7.99 1.11 5.50
N SER A 127 -7.09 1.65 6.32
CA SER A 127 -7.41 2.75 7.25
C SER A 127 -7.97 3.98 6.54
N ILE A 128 -7.41 4.36 5.39
CA ILE A 128 -7.88 5.51 4.62
C ILE A 128 -9.29 5.27 4.07
N VAL A 129 -9.56 4.10 3.46
CA VAL A 129 -10.91 3.79 2.94
C VAL A 129 -11.93 3.84 4.08
N PHE A 130 -11.62 3.28 5.25
CA PHE A 130 -12.50 3.30 6.41
C PHE A 130 -12.76 4.73 6.91
N ALA A 131 -11.72 5.55 7.01
CA ALA A 131 -11.84 6.95 7.42
C ALA A 131 -12.72 7.75 6.43
N VAL A 132 -12.44 7.66 5.14
CA VAL A 132 -13.24 8.38 4.13
C VAL A 132 -14.66 7.82 4.06
N GLY A 133 -14.84 6.51 4.23
CA GLY A 133 -16.15 5.86 4.24
C GLY A 133 -17.05 6.34 5.39
N THR A 134 -16.49 6.56 6.58
CA THR A 134 -17.25 7.15 7.70
C THR A 134 -17.62 8.62 7.47
N ILE A 135 -16.73 9.40 6.86
CA ILE A 135 -16.97 10.83 6.59
C ILE A 135 -18.00 11.03 5.49
N THR A 136 -17.85 10.30 4.38
CA THR A 136 -18.68 10.47 3.19
C THR A 136 -20.02 9.74 3.30
N LYS A 137 -20.11 8.72 4.16
CA LYS A 137 -21.26 7.81 4.28
C LYS A 137 -21.67 7.20 2.93
N LYS A 138 -20.73 7.17 1.97
CA LYS A 138 -20.94 6.66 0.62
C LYS A 138 -19.79 5.76 0.17
N SER A 139 -20.10 4.53 -0.22
CA SER A 139 -19.11 3.49 -0.55
C SER A 139 -18.27 3.88 -1.77
N ALA A 140 -18.93 4.37 -2.82
CA ALA A 140 -18.28 4.80 -4.05
C ALA A 140 -17.33 6.00 -3.83
N ALA A 141 -17.73 6.97 -2.99
CA ALA A 141 -16.92 8.15 -2.71
C ALA A 141 -15.63 7.78 -1.96
N ALA A 142 -15.74 6.86 -0.99
CA ALA A 142 -14.59 6.37 -0.23
C ALA A 142 -13.53 5.75 -1.14
N VAL A 143 -13.97 4.89 -2.06
CA VAL A 143 -13.08 4.22 -3.02
C VAL A 143 -12.39 5.21 -3.94
N ILE A 144 -13.12 6.15 -4.54
CA ILE A 144 -12.54 7.13 -5.46
C ILE A 144 -11.45 7.95 -4.77
N VAL A 145 -11.69 8.42 -3.55
CA VAL A 145 -10.69 9.20 -2.80
C VAL A 145 -9.45 8.36 -2.50
N THR A 146 -9.60 7.11 -2.08
CA THR A 146 -8.46 6.23 -1.81
C THR A 146 -7.66 5.93 -3.10
N PHE A 147 -8.33 5.74 -4.24
CA PHE A 147 -7.66 5.64 -5.54
C PHE A 147 -6.86 6.89 -5.88
N LEU A 148 -7.42 8.08 -5.67
CA LEU A 148 -6.70 9.33 -5.90
C LEU A 148 -5.46 9.44 -5.02
N VAL A 149 -5.56 9.10 -3.73
CA VAL A 149 -4.42 9.08 -2.80
C VAL A 149 -3.34 8.11 -3.29
N PHE A 150 -3.73 6.91 -3.72
CA PHE A 150 -2.79 5.93 -4.28
C PHE A 150 -2.07 6.48 -5.52
N PHE A 151 -2.80 7.02 -6.49
CA PHE A 151 -2.20 7.54 -7.73
C PHE A 151 -1.31 8.77 -7.49
N VAL A 152 -1.73 9.69 -6.63
CA VAL A 152 -0.89 10.83 -6.23
C VAL A 152 0.42 10.32 -5.64
N GLN A 153 0.35 9.31 -4.77
CA GLN A 153 1.54 8.72 -4.17
C GLN A 153 2.47 8.06 -5.20
N GLN A 154 1.92 7.35 -6.19
CA GLN A 154 2.71 6.79 -7.30
C GLN A 154 3.33 7.88 -8.17
N PHE A 155 2.58 8.94 -8.49
CA PHE A 155 3.08 10.03 -9.30
C PHE A 155 4.21 10.80 -8.61
N MET A 156 4.10 10.99 -7.29
CA MET A 156 5.13 11.65 -6.48
C MET A 156 6.45 10.87 -6.43
N TYR A 157 6.43 9.54 -6.62
CA TYR A 157 7.64 8.74 -6.75
C TYR A 157 8.44 9.07 -8.02
N PHE A 158 7.78 9.46 -9.11
CA PHE A 158 8.42 9.79 -10.38
C PHE A 158 9.03 11.19 -10.43
N LEU A 159 8.77 12.05 -9.44
CA LEU A 159 9.26 13.43 -9.46
C LEU A 159 10.77 13.49 -9.13
N PRO A 160 11.61 14.02 -10.05
CA PRO A 160 13.04 14.21 -9.78
C PRO A 160 13.27 15.40 -8.83
N GLY A 161 14.31 15.30 -7.98
CA GLY A 161 14.77 16.40 -7.13
C GLY A 161 14.60 16.18 -5.63
N THR A 162 15.15 17.10 -4.84
CA THR A 162 15.18 17.02 -3.37
C THR A 162 13.78 17.02 -2.76
N ILE A 163 12.85 17.83 -3.28
CA ILE A 163 11.47 17.93 -2.78
C ILE A 163 10.72 16.59 -2.94
N GLY A 164 10.85 15.94 -4.08
CA GLY A 164 10.27 14.60 -4.31
C GLY A 164 10.84 13.55 -3.34
N GLN A 165 12.15 13.62 -3.07
CA GLN A 165 12.77 12.70 -2.11
C GLN A 165 12.36 12.94 -0.65
N TRP A 166 12.06 14.19 -0.26
CA TRP A 166 11.52 14.49 1.07
C TRP A 166 10.10 13.96 1.23
N ILE A 167 9.25 14.17 0.24
CA ILE A 167 7.84 13.75 0.26
C ILE A 167 7.73 12.22 0.25
N THR A 168 8.55 11.54 -0.55
CA THR A 168 8.54 10.07 -0.64
C THR A 168 8.98 9.36 0.63
N LYS A 169 9.68 10.03 1.56
CA LYS A 169 10.00 9.49 2.89
C LYS A 169 8.79 9.46 3.83
N LEU A 170 7.80 10.32 3.58
CA LEU A 170 6.57 10.41 4.37
C LEU A 170 5.46 9.51 3.84
N MET A 171 5.68 8.86 2.69
CA MET A 171 4.70 8.03 2.00
C MET A 171 4.90 6.54 2.33
N PRO A 172 3.94 5.86 2.98
CA PRO A 172 4.12 4.49 3.49
C PRO A 172 4.55 3.48 2.41
N THR A 173 3.87 3.47 1.27
CA THR A 173 4.12 2.52 0.19
C THR A 173 5.45 2.76 -0.48
N VAL A 174 5.86 4.03 -0.64
CA VAL A 174 7.13 4.37 -1.28
C VAL A 174 8.30 4.09 -0.34
N ALA A 175 8.14 4.40 0.95
CA ALA A 175 9.12 4.12 1.97
C ALA A 175 9.32 2.59 2.14
N MET A 176 8.25 1.80 2.11
CA MET A 176 8.33 0.34 2.15
C MET A 176 8.80 -0.29 0.84
N GLN A 177 8.51 0.30 -0.31
CA GLN A 177 9.03 -0.17 -1.59
C GLN A 177 10.55 -0.01 -1.66
N LYS A 178 11.11 1.09 -1.15
CA LYS A 178 12.57 1.24 -0.97
C LYS A 178 13.15 0.19 -0.02
N LEU A 179 12.39 -0.20 1.01
CA LEU A 179 12.79 -1.29 1.89
C LEU A 179 12.82 -2.64 1.17
N LEU A 180 11.83 -2.87 0.31
CA LEU A 180 11.65 -4.09 -0.45
C LEU A 180 12.76 -4.28 -1.49
N THR A 181 13.10 -3.22 -2.24
CA THR A 181 14.19 -3.24 -3.21
C THR A 181 15.54 -3.48 -2.53
N THR A 182 15.69 -2.95 -1.31
CA THR A 182 16.90 -3.16 -0.51
C THR A 182 16.98 -4.57 0.09
N ALA A 183 15.86 -5.10 0.60
CA ALA A 183 15.78 -6.49 1.06
C ALA A 183 16.01 -7.46 -0.11
N ALA A 184 15.46 -7.20 -1.29
CA ALA A 184 15.71 -8.03 -2.47
C ALA A 184 17.16 -7.98 -3.00
N GLY A 185 18.09 -7.26 -2.34
CA GLY A 185 19.51 -7.21 -2.71
C GLY A 185 19.80 -6.30 -3.91
N LEU A 186 18.81 -5.55 -4.39
CA LEU A 186 18.85 -4.78 -5.63
C LEU A 186 19.36 -3.33 -5.44
N GLN A 187 19.55 -2.88 -4.20
CA GLN A 187 20.13 -1.58 -3.87
C GLN A 187 21.09 -1.68 -2.68
N SER A 188 22.11 -0.82 -2.66
CA SER A 188 23.10 -0.75 -1.59
C SER A 188 22.43 -0.49 -0.24
N SER A 189 22.75 -1.35 0.74
CA SER A 189 22.37 -1.38 2.17
C SER A 189 21.50 -0.22 2.68
N PRO A 190 20.36 -0.51 3.34
CA PRO A 190 19.49 0.53 3.84
C PRO A 190 20.22 1.19 5.00
N THR A 191 20.51 2.49 4.88
CA THR A 191 20.93 3.26 6.05
C THR A 191 19.86 3.06 7.13
N ALA A 192 20.23 2.68 8.35
CA ALA A 192 19.29 2.29 9.41
C ALA A 192 18.14 3.31 9.63
N GLY A 193 18.39 4.59 9.34
CA GLY A 193 17.36 5.65 9.36
C GLY A 193 16.22 5.48 8.34
N SER A 194 16.44 4.79 7.22
CA SER A 194 15.40 4.56 6.19
C SER A 194 14.39 3.50 6.61
N PHE A 195 14.79 2.50 7.40
CA PHE A 195 13.88 1.48 7.92
C PHE A 195 12.96 2.04 9.00
N ALA A 196 13.53 2.77 9.96
CA ALA A 196 12.77 3.40 11.03
C ALA A 196 11.75 4.42 10.48
N THR A 197 12.13 5.23 9.51
CA THR A 197 11.22 6.20 8.88
C THR A 197 10.09 5.54 8.10
N ALA A 198 10.36 4.43 7.40
CA ALA A 198 9.33 3.65 6.72
C ALA A 198 8.31 3.05 7.71
N LEU A 199 8.78 2.44 8.81
CA LEU A 199 7.89 1.88 9.82
C LEU A 199 7.04 2.97 10.48
N VAL A 200 7.68 4.04 10.95
CA VAL A 200 7.00 5.13 11.66
C VAL A 200 5.95 5.79 10.76
N SER A 201 6.30 6.08 9.49
CA SER A 201 5.32 6.63 8.54
C SER A 201 4.14 5.68 8.33
N THR A 202 4.38 4.38 8.17
CA THR A 202 3.30 3.40 7.99
C THR A 202 2.37 3.34 9.21
N ILE A 203 2.92 3.34 10.43
CA ILE A 203 2.13 3.36 11.67
C ILE A 203 1.26 4.62 11.75
N ILE A 204 1.83 5.79 11.43
CA ILE A 204 1.10 7.06 11.46
C ILE A 204 -0.09 7.01 10.50
N TYR A 205 0.09 6.49 9.29
CA TYR A 205 -0.99 6.39 8.30
C TYR A 205 -2.00 5.28 8.60
N ILE A 206 -1.70 4.34 9.48
CA ILE A 206 -2.69 3.38 9.99
C ILE A 206 -3.52 4.05 11.09
N ILE A 207 -2.86 4.69 12.06
CA ILE A 207 -3.51 5.22 13.27
C ILE A 207 -4.29 6.51 12.99
N ALA A 208 -3.71 7.47 12.25
CA ALA A 208 -4.31 8.78 12.08
C ALA A 208 -5.69 8.73 11.36
N PRO A 209 -5.85 8.04 10.21
CA PRO A 209 -7.16 7.92 9.57
C PRO A 209 -8.15 7.13 10.41
N LEU A 210 -7.67 6.10 11.13
CA LEU A 210 -8.51 5.28 12.00
C LEU A 210 -9.10 6.11 13.15
N LEU A 211 -8.28 6.95 13.80
CA LEU A 211 -8.73 7.87 14.84
C LEU A 211 -9.68 8.94 14.30
N ILE A 212 -9.40 9.49 13.11
CA ILE A 212 -10.30 10.45 12.44
C ILE A 212 -11.67 9.82 12.19
N GLY A 213 -11.71 8.59 11.66
CA GLY A 213 -12.96 7.88 11.42
C GLY A 213 -13.73 7.59 12.71
N LEU A 214 -13.03 7.17 13.77
CA LEU A 214 -13.63 6.89 15.07
C LEU A 214 -14.17 8.17 15.74
N TYR A 215 -13.41 9.27 15.68
CA TYR A 215 -13.85 10.58 16.18
C TYR A 215 -15.11 11.05 15.43
N HIS A 216 -15.09 10.99 14.10
CA HIS A 216 -16.23 11.42 13.29
C HIS A 216 -17.49 10.63 13.63
N LEU A 217 -17.39 9.30 13.69
CA LEU A 217 -18.49 8.40 14.03
C LEU A 217 -19.10 8.69 15.42
N ASN A 218 -18.27 9.07 16.39
CA ASN A 218 -18.72 9.39 17.74
C ASN A 218 -19.42 10.75 17.81
N THR A 219 -18.96 11.72 17.01
CA THR A 219 -19.58 13.07 16.94
C THR A 219 -20.82 13.12 16.05
N THR A 220 -20.98 12.20 15.10
CA THR A 220 -22.18 12.17 14.27
C THR A 220 -23.35 11.56 15.01
N ASP A 221 -24.33 12.42 15.32
CA ASP A 221 -25.65 11.97 15.72
C ASP A 221 -26.34 11.30 14.53
N ILE A 222 -26.66 10.03 14.72
CA ILE A 222 -27.50 9.28 13.79
C ILE A 222 -28.91 9.54 14.32
N SER A 223 -29.50 10.67 13.92
CA SER A 223 -30.87 11.00 14.30
C SER A 223 -31.81 9.92 13.75
N PRO A 224 -32.84 9.52 14.53
CA PRO A 224 -33.83 8.52 14.10
C PRO A 224 -34.47 8.87 12.75
#